data_AF-A0A2Z7ATR4-F1
#
_entry.id   AF-A0A2Z7ATR4-F1
#
_cell.length_a   1.000
_cell.length_b   1.000
_cell.length_c   1.000
_cell.angle_alpha   90.00
_cell.angle_beta   90.00
_cell.angle_gamma   90.00
#
_symmetry.space_group_name_H-M   'P 1'
#
loop_
_entity.id
_entity.type
_entity.pdbx_description
1 polymer ?
#
loop_
_entity_poly.entity_id
_entity_poly.type
_entity_poly.pdbx_seq_one_letter_code
_entity_poly.pdbx_strand_id
1 'polypeptide(L)'
;MVAVTRSAGVDSFLLGNDDFKVGIFNEKPSESKGHVIGILTVDTVADFLPRKGPLLQRRKGIAYISNVAVRGSYRRQGIAQRLVSKAEAKARSWGCRAIALHCDIQNLGAKSLYASLGFKCIKVPEKATWPQPKTSPDMQFNFMMKLI
;
A
#
# COMPACT_ATOMS: atom_id res chain seq x y z
N MET A 1 8.60 -3.38 0.18
CA MET A 1 8.37 -1.99 0.68
C MET A 1 8.53 -1.00 -0.48
N VAL A 2 7.77 0.10 -0.51
CA VAL A 2 7.93 1.21 -1.47
C VAL A 2 8.13 2.51 -0.68
N ALA A 3 9.17 3.28 -0.97
CA ALA A 3 9.42 4.58 -0.38
C ALA A 3 9.63 5.65 -1.45
N VAL A 4 9.31 6.90 -1.13
CA VAL A 4 9.62 8.07 -1.96
C VAL A 4 10.58 8.98 -1.22
N THR A 5 11.68 9.29 -1.87
CA THR A 5 12.67 10.28 -1.44
C THR A 5 12.62 11.50 -2.34
N ARG A 6 12.89 12.68 -1.80
CA ARG A 6 13.03 13.90 -2.59
C ARG A 6 14.41 14.49 -2.39
N SER A 7 15.09 14.81 -3.49
CA SER A 7 16.36 15.51 -3.50
C SER A 7 16.41 16.54 -4.62
N ALA A 8 16.87 17.76 -4.33
CA ALA A 8 16.96 18.86 -5.29
C ALA A 8 15.70 19.11 -6.14
N GLY A 9 14.50 18.85 -5.57
CA GLY A 9 13.23 19.02 -6.27
C GLY A 9 12.77 17.83 -7.12
N VAL A 10 13.60 16.79 -7.25
CA VAL A 10 13.31 15.54 -7.97
C VAL A 10 12.83 14.47 -6.99
N ASP A 11 11.71 13.81 -7.31
CA ASP A 11 11.20 12.67 -6.54
C ASP A 11 11.79 11.37 -7.09
N SER A 12 12.35 10.54 -6.22
CA SER A 12 12.87 9.20 -6.51
C SER A 12 12.11 8.14 -5.71
N PHE A 13 11.93 6.95 -6.29
CA PHE A 13 11.23 5.83 -5.65
C PHE A 13 12.20 4.71 -5.31
N LEU A 14 12.16 4.24 -4.07
CA LEU A 14 12.93 3.11 -3.60
C LEU A 14 12.00 1.91 -3.39
N LEU A 15 12.36 0.77 -3.98
CA LEU A 15 11.68 -0.51 -3.78
C LEU A 15 12.58 -1.39 -2.93
N GLY A 16 12.15 -1.69 -1.70
CA GLY A 16 12.84 -2.67 -0.86
C GLY A 16 12.56 -4.08 -1.37
N ASN A 17 13.61 -4.73 -1.88
CA ASN A 17 13.75 -6.19 -1.96
C ASN A 17 14.66 -6.65 -0.79
N ASP A 18 14.64 -7.95 -0.46
CA ASP A 18 15.48 -8.56 0.58
C ASP A 18 17.00 -8.47 0.31
N ASP A 19 17.39 -7.96 -0.87
CA ASP A 19 18.75 -7.54 -1.17
C ASP A 19 18.80 -6.02 -1.30
N PHE A 20 19.52 -5.37 -0.39
CA PHE A 20 20.10 -4.05 -0.63
C PHE A 20 21.09 -4.14 -1.81
N LYS A 21 20.56 -4.20 -3.04
CA LYS A 21 21.31 -3.89 -4.26
C LYS A 21 20.80 -2.56 -4.78
N VAL A 22 21.54 -1.52 -4.44
CA VAL A 22 21.58 -0.26 -5.19
C VAL A 22 21.98 -0.61 -6.62
N GLY A 23 20.98 -0.78 -7.48
CA GLY A 23 21.15 -1.13 -8.89
C GLY A 23 20.98 0.10 -9.78
N ILE A 24 22.11 0.71 -10.10
CA ILE A 24 22.45 1.50 -11.31
C ILE A 24 21.50 2.68 -11.62
N PHE A 25 21.83 3.83 -11.03
CA PHE A 25 21.65 5.12 -11.72
C PHE A 25 23.02 5.61 -12.17
N ASN A 26 23.13 5.87 -13.46
CA ASN A 26 24.35 6.32 -14.12
C ASN A 26 24.54 7.84 -13.92
N GLU A 27 24.47 8.31 -12.68
CA GLU A 27 24.75 9.70 -12.33
C GLU A 27 25.53 9.72 -11.02
N LYS A 28 26.67 10.42 -11.04
CA LYS A 28 27.55 10.63 -9.87
C LYS A 28 26.70 10.98 -8.65
N PRO A 29 26.96 10.39 -7.47
CA PRO A 29 26.24 10.74 -6.26
C PRO A 29 26.61 12.17 -5.88
N SER A 30 25.80 13.13 -6.34
CA SER A 30 25.77 14.45 -5.70
C SER A 30 25.20 14.23 -4.31
N GLU A 31 25.95 14.66 -3.31
CA GLU A 31 25.74 14.50 -1.87
C GLU A 31 24.54 15.34 -1.38
N SER A 32 23.39 15.13 -2.00
CA SER A 32 22.13 15.75 -1.63
C SER A 32 21.38 14.75 -0.76
N LYS A 33 21.35 15.00 0.55
CA LYS A 33 20.64 14.16 1.53
C LYS A 33 19.17 14.06 1.15
N GLY A 34 18.80 13.02 0.40
CA GLY A 34 17.42 12.74 0.01
C GLY A 34 16.61 12.41 1.26
N HIS A 35 15.54 13.16 1.52
CA HIS A 35 14.67 12.91 2.68
C HIS A 35 13.51 12.02 2.27
N VAL A 36 13.19 11.00 3.08
CA VAL A 36 11.99 10.18 2.89
C VAL A 36 10.76 11.05 3.15
N ILE A 37 9.92 11.19 2.14
CA ILE A 37 8.70 12.03 2.17
C ILE A 37 7.42 11.19 2.15
N GLY A 38 7.53 9.91 1.79
CA GLY A 38 6.42 8.97 1.87
C GLY A 38 6.87 7.52 1.85
N ILE A 39 6.03 6.64 2.40
CA ILE A 39 6.27 5.21 2.52
C ILE A 39 4.96 4.45 2.31
N LEU A 40 5.08 3.27 1.70
CA LEU A 40 4.01 2.31 1.55
C LEU A 40 4.56 0.89 1.75
N THR A 41 3.87 0.09 2.55
CA THR A 41 4.17 -1.34 2.70
C THR A 41 3.11 -2.17 2.00
N VAL A 42 3.57 -3.09 1.15
CA VAL A 42 2.76 -4.04 0.42
C VAL A 42 3.41 -5.42 0.49
N ASP A 43 2.61 -6.45 0.68
CA ASP A 43 3.05 -7.84 0.80
C ASP A 43 2.01 -8.83 0.21
N THR A 44 2.42 -10.08 0.02
CA THR A 44 1.55 -11.18 -0.47
C THR A 44 1.10 -12.12 0.65
N VAL A 45 1.55 -11.90 1.90
CA VAL A 45 1.13 -12.70 3.05
C VAL A 45 -0.33 -12.41 3.35
N ALA A 46 -0.69 -11.12 3.25
CA ALA A 46 -2.06 -10.62 3.25
C ALA A 46 -2.86 -11.18 4.43
N ASP A 47 -2.28 -11.08 5.64
CA ASP A 47 -2.84 -11.70 6.84
C ASP A 47 -4.20 -11.14 7.25
N PHE A 48 -4.55 -9.94 6.79
CA PHE A 48 -5.85 -9.32 7.02
C PHE A 48 -6.90 -9.69 5.96
N LEU A 49 -6.60 -10.61 5.04
CA LEU A 49 -7.60 -11.16 4.12
C LEU A 49 -8.37 -12.32 4.76
N PRO A 50 -9.69 -12.43 4.49
CA PRO A 50 -10.49 -13.53 5.00
C PRO A 50 -9.98 -14.84 4.43
N ARG A 51 -9.78 -15.82 5.31
CA ARG A 51 -9.32 -17.15 4.91
C ARG A 51 -10.44 -17.90 4.14
N LYS A 52 -10.06 -18.87 3.31
CA LYS A 52 -10.98 -19.64 2.46
C LYS A 52 -11.35 -20.97 3.13
N GLY A 53 -12.65 -21.23 3.19
CA GLY A 53 -13.21 -22.52 3.61
C GLY A 53 -13.02 -22.83 5.10
N PRO A 54 -13.49 -24.00 5.56
CA PRO A 54 -13.41 -24.41 6.96
C PRO A 54 -11.97 -24.60 7.45
N LEU A 55 -11.03 -24.90 6.54
CA LEU A 55 -9.61 -25.08 6.83
C LEU A 55 -8.81 -23.77 6.92
N LEU A 56 -9.47 -22.62 6.85
CA LEU A 56 -8.85 -21.30 6.97
C LEU A 56 -7.64 -21.11 6.04
N GLN A 57 -7.75 -21.57 4.79
CA GLN A 57 -6.67 -21.47 3.82
C GLN A 57 -6.38 -20.01 3.43
N ARG A 58 -5.10 -19.67 3.26
CA ARG A 58 -4.70 -18.34 2.77
C ARG A 58 -5.25 -18.09 1.35
N ARG A 59 -5.69 -16.86 1.08
CA ARG A 59 -6.01 -16.43 -0.29
C ARG A 59 -4.71 -16.13 -1.03
N LYS A 60 -4.53 -16.74 -2.20
CA LYS A 60 -3.39 -16.52 -3.08
C LYS A 60 -3.76 -15.54 -4.20
N GLY A 61 -2.74 -14.87 -4.75
CA GLY A 61 -2.88 -13.94 -5.86
C GLY A 61 -3.51 -12.59 -5.50
N ILE A 62 -3.50 -12.22 -4.22
CA ILE A 62 -3.97 -10.92 -3.73
C ILE A 62 -2.86 -10.30 -2.89
N ALA A 63 -2.39 -9.12 -3.29
CA ALA A 63 -1.46 -8.33 -2.50
C ALA A 63 -2.24 -7.47 -1.49
N TYR A 64 -1.60 -7.12 -0.38
CA TYR A 64 -2.21 -6.32 0.68
C TYR A 64 -1.35 -5.11 1.02
N ILE A 65 -1.96 -3.92 1.06
CA ILE A 65 -1.31 -2.69 1.52
C ILE A 65 -1.60 -2.54 3.02
N SER A 66 -0.55 -2.61 3.83
CA SER A 66 -0.67 -2.57 5.30
C SER A 66 -0.43 -1.18 5.90
N ASN A 67 0.39 -0.35 5.26
CA ASN A 67 0.67 1.00 5.73
C ASN A 67 0.92 1.94 4.54
N VAL A 68 0.41 3.17 4.64
CA VAL A 68 0.70 4.27 3.72
C VAL A 68 0.81 5.56 4.51
N ALA A 69 1.95 6.25 4.39
CA ALA A 69 2.15 7.54 5.04
C ALA A 69 2.87 8.50 4.11
N VAL A 70 2.43 9.76 4.12
CA VAL A 70 3.09 10.88 3.44
C VAL A 70 3.26 12.00 4.45
N ARG A 71 4.48 12.54 4.52
CA ARG A 71 4.84 13.64 5.43
C ARG A 71 3.95 14.85 5.16
N GLY A 72 3.47 15.50 6.22
CA GLY A 72 2.44 16.55 6.16
C GLY A 72 2.70 17.63 5.12
N SER A 73 3.93 18.16 5.08
CA SER A 73 4.39 19.20 4.16
C SER A 73 4.39 18.80 2.67
N TYR A 74 4.26 17.50 2.38
CA TYR A 74 4.27 16.94 1.03
C TYR A 74 2.93 16.31 0.64
N ARG A 75 1.89 16.48 1.45
CA ARG A 75 0.54 16.00 1.10
C ARG A 75 -0.04 16.79 -0.07
N ARG A 76 -1.05 16.22 -0.73
CA ARG A 76 -1.80 16.82 -1.85
C ARG A 76 -0.97 17.07 -3.13
N GLN A 77 0.26 16.54 -3.22
CA GLN A 77 1.12 16.61 -4.40
C GLN A 77 1.13 15.30 -5.22
N GLY A 78 0.13 14.42 -5.03
CA GLY A 78 0.04 13.15 -5.76
C GLY A 78 1.00 12.05 -5.30
N ILE A 79 1.81 12.25 -4.26
CA ILE A 79 2.80 11.26 -3.78
C ILE A 79 2.14 9.94 -3.37
N ALA A 80 1.02 9.98 -2.64
CA ALA A 80 0.31 8.77 -2.22
C ALA A 80 -0.24 7.98 -3.43
N GLN A 81 -0.72 8.67 -4.46
CA GLN A 81 -1.14 8.05 -5.71
C GLN A 81 0.03 7.33 -6.40
N ARG A 82 1.19 7.99 -6.50
CA ARG A 82 2.39 7.37 -7.10
C ARG A 82 2.88 6.16 -6.30
N LEU A 83 2.86 6.23 -4.97
CA LEU A 83 3.16 5.10 -4.08
C LEU A 83 2.26 3.90 -4.38
N VAL A 84 0.94 4.12 -4.44
CA VAL A 84 -0.02 3.06 -4.73
C VAL A 84 0.19 2.49 -6.14
N SER A 85 0.42 3.32 -7.16
CA SER A 85 0.71 2.84 -8.51
C SER A 85 1.97 1.95 -8.57
N LYS A 86 3.02 2.30 -7.81
CA LYS A 86 4.22 1.45 -7.68
C LYS A 86 3.92 0.15 -6.94
N ALA A 87 3.08 0.18 -5.92
CA ALA A 87 2.61 -1.01 -5.22
C ALA A 87 1.82 -1.94 -6.14
N GLU A 88 0.92 -1.40 -6.96
CA GLU A 88 0.17 -2.17 -7.97
C GLU A 88 1.10 -2.83 -8.99
N ALA A 89 2.09 -2.09 -9.52
CA ALA A 89 3.08 -2.66 -10.43
C ALA A 89 3.89 -3.80 -9.78
N LYS A 90 4.29 -3.62 -8.51
CA LYS A 90 5.00 -4.66 -7.74
C LYS A 90 4.10 -5.88 -7.50
N ALA A 91 2.83 -5.68 -7.15
CA ALA A 91 1.86 -6.75 -6.98
C ALA A 91 1.63 -7.54 -8.27
N ARG A 92 1.53 -6.87 -9.43
CA ARG A 92 1.50 -7.54 -10.74
C ARG A 92 2.75 -8.39 -10.99
N SER A 93 3.93 -7.87 -10.66
CA SER A 93 5.19 -8.63 -10.82
C SER A 93 5.26 -9.88 -9.93
N TRP A 94 4.47 -9.93 -8.84
CA TRP A 94 4.30 -11.11 -8.00
C TRP A 94 3.21 -12.07 -8.49
N GLY A 95 2.60 -11.80 -9.65
CA GLY A 95 1.48 -12.59 -10.18
C GLY A 95 0.16 -12.39 -9.43
N CYS A 96 0.02 -11.29 -8.67
CA CYS A 96 -1.26 -10.95 -8.05
C CYS A 96 -2.23 -10.35 -9.07
N ARG A 97 -3.49 -10.77 -8.99
CA ARG A 97 -4.62 -10.29 -9.81
C ARG A 97 -5.44 -9.20 -9.13
N ALA A 98 -5.17 -8.98 -7.85
CA ALA A 98 -5.86 -7.99 -7.04
C ALA A 98 -4.94 -7.42 -5.96
N ILE A 99 -5.29 -6.23 -5.50
CA ILE A 99 -4.68 -5.58 -4.35
C ILE A 99 -5.78 -5.09 -3.40
N ALA A 100 -5.56 -5.25 -2.11
CA ALA A 100 -6.54 -4.94 -1.08
C ALA A 100 -5.94 -4.14 0.08
N LEU A 101 -6.79 -3.47 0.84
CA LEU A 101 -6.41 -2.70 2.02
C LEU A 101 -7.61 -2.49 2.95
N HIS A 102 -7.32 -2.15 4.19
CA HIS A 102 -8.28 -1.55 5.11
C HIS A 102 -8.07 -0.03 5.15
N CYS A 103 -9.16 0.73 5.00
CA CYS A 103 -9.15 2.17 5.11
C CYS A 103 -10.08 2.59 6.24
N ASP A 104 -9.58 3.41 7.16
CA ASP A 104 -10.40 4.02 8.21
C ASP A 104 -11.57 4.79 7.58
N ILE A 105 -12.78 4.59 8.11
CA ILE A 105 -13.99 5.26 7.67
C ILE A 105 -13.91 6.78 7.91
N GLN A 106 -13.23 7.21 8.98
CA GLN A 106 -13.06 8.62 9.33
C GLN A 106 -11.99 9.32 8.46
N ASN A 107 -11.11 8.55 7.80
CA ASN A 107 -10.08 9.10 6.93
C ASN A 107 -10.60 9.39 5.51
N LEU A 108 -11.39 10.46 5.39
CA LEU A 108 -12.00 10.88 4.13
C LEU A 108 -10.98 11.12 3.00
N GLY A 109 -9.79 11.62 3.34
CA GLY A 109 -8.71 11.85 2.38
C GLY A 109 -8.17 10.54 1.78
N ALA A 110 -7.95 9.52 2.61
CA ALA A 110 -7.54 8.19 2.14
C ALA A 110 -8.67 7.50 1.36
N LYS A 111 -9.92 7.60 1.85
CA LYS A 111 -11.09 7.03 1.16
C LYS A 111 -11.25 7.61 -0.26
N SER A 112 -11.14 8.93 -0.40
CA SER A 112 -11.20 9.62 -1.70
C SER A 112 -10.03 9.23 -2.60
N LEU A 113 -8.81 9.14 -2.06
CA LEU A 113 -7.64 8.68 -2.80
C LEU A 113 -7.84 7.26 -3.34
N TYR A 114 -8.23 6.29 -2.52
CA TYR A 114 -8.36 4.91 -2.98
C TYR A 114 -9.52 4.77 -3.97
N ALA A 115 -10.64 5.46 -3.73
CA ALA A 115 -11.76 5.50 -4.68
C ALA A 115 -11.34 6.05 -6.05
N SER A 116 -10.57 7.15 -6.09
CA SER A 116 -10.09 7.73 -7.36
C SER A 116 -9.09 6.86 -8.10
N LEU A 117 -8.40 5.96 -7.39
CA LEU A 117 -7.51 4.96 -7.97
C LEU A 117 -8.24 3.69 -8.42
N GLY A 118 -9.57 3.62 -8.25
CA GLY A 118 -10.40 2.49 -8.70
C GLY A 118 -10.58 1.38 -7.66
N PHE A 119 -10.21 1.60 -6.41
CA PHE A 119 -10.56 0.67 -5.33
C PHE A 119 -12.05 0.77 -5.02
N LYS A 120 -12.66 -0.38 -4.74
CA LYS A 120 -14.07 -0.49 -4.38
C LYS A 120 -14.21 -1.04 -2.97
N CYS A 121 -15.14 -0.49 -2.20
CA CYS A 121 -15.51 -1.07 -0.92
C CYS A 121 -16.16 -2.44 -1.14
N ILE A 122 -15.67 -3.45 -0.45
CA ILE A 122 -16.22 -4.80 -0.50
C ILE A 122 -17.02 -5.02 0.78
N LYS A 123 -18.29 -5.42 0.63
CA LYS A 123 -19.13 -5.77 1.77
C LYS A 123 -18.62 -7.07 2.39
N VAL A 124 -18.31 -6.99 3.68
CA VAL A 124 -18.00 -8.16 4.49
C VAL A 124 -19.31 -8.78 4.98
N PRO A 125 -19.57 -10.08 4.75
CA PRO A 125 -20.75 -10.73 5.32
C PRO A 125 -20.71 -10.67 6.85
N GLU A 126 -21.85 -10.40 7.49
CA GLU A 126 -21.95 -10.21 8.95
C GLU A 126 -21.41 -11.40 9.77
N LYS A 127 -21.54 -12.62 9.26
CA LYS A 127 -21.09 -13.86 9.92
C LYS A 127 -19.65 -14.23 9.61
N ALA A 128 -18.93 -13.43 8.83
CA ALA A 128 -17.59 -13.77 8.42
C ALA A 128 -16.59 -13.45 9.54
N THR A 129 -15.76 -14.42 9.92
CA THR A 129 -14.64 -14.21 10.83
C THR A 129 -13.48 -13.59 10.07
N TRP A 130 -13.22 -12.30 10.30
CA TRP A 130 -12.14 -11.57 9.66
C TRP A 130 -11.05 -11.25 10.68
N PRO A 131 -9.77 -11.48 10.35
CA PRO A 131 -8.68 -10.88 11.09
C PRO A 131 -8.77 -9.36 10.90
N GLN A 132 -9.29 -8.66 11.90
CA GLN A 132 -9.31 -7.20 11.90
C GLN A 132 -7.94 -6.68 12.37
N PRO A 133 -7.43 -5.58 11.79
CA PRO A 133 -6.29 -4.88 12.36
C PRO A 133 -6.55 -4.56 13.82
N LYS A 134 -5.59 -4.85 14.71
CA LYS A 134 -5.70 -4.48 16.12
C LYS A 134 -5.55 -2.97 16.25
N THR A 135 -6.66 -2.25 16.32
CA THR A 135 -6.72 -0.80 16.53
C THR A 135 -7.58 -0.44 17.72
N SER A 136 -7.75 0.85 18.01
CA SER A 136 -8.66 1.29 19.06
C SER A 136 -10.08 0.75 18.80
N PRO A 137 -10.87 0.46 19.84
CA PRO A 137 -12.21 -0.12 19.71
C PRO A 137 -13.16 0.71 18.83
N ASP A 138 -12.94 2.02 18.78
CA ASP A 138 -13.81 2.97 18.07
C ASP A 138 -13.49 3.07 16.57
N MET A 139 -12.38 2.46 16.14
CA MET A 139 -11.88 2.59 14.78
C MET A 139 -12.54 1.57 13.86
N GLN A 140 -13.33 2.08 12.91
CA GLN A 140 -14.02 1.26 11.91
C GLN A 140 -13.32 1.36 10.56
N PHE A 141 -13.33 0.26 9.80
CA PHE A 141 -12.66 0.19 8.50
C PHE A 141 -13.60 -0.20 7.37
N ASN A 142 -13.39 0.42 6.23
CA ASN A 142 -13.80 -0.12 4.94
C ASN A 142 -12.72 -1.08 4.43
N PHE A 143 -13.10 -2.33 4.17
CA PHE A 143 -12.28 -3.21 3.36
C PHE A 143 -12.43 -2.82 1.88
N MET A 144 -11.31 -2.49 1.24
CA MET A 144 -11.29 -2.01 -0.14
C MET A 144 -10.40 -2.91 -1.02
N MET A 145 -10.81 -3.14 -2.26
CA MET A 145 -10.08 -3.98 -3.20
C MET A 145 -10.14 -3.42 -4.63
N LYS A 146 -9.07 -3.65 -5.39
CA LYS A 146 -8.95 -3.33 -6.81
C LYS A 146 -8.38 -4.53 -7.57
N LEU A 147 -8.94 -4.82 -8.75
CA LEU A 147 -8.34 -5.74 -9.70
C LEU A 147 -7.21 -5.03 -10.46
N ILE A 148 -6.06 -5.69 -10.59
CA ILE A 148 -4.83 -5.10 -11.16
C ILE A 148 -4.30 -5.94 -12.31
#